data_AF-A0A0G0KTQ3-F1
#
_entry.id   AF-A0A0G0KTQ3-F1
#
_cell.length_a   1.000
_cell.length_b   1.000
_cell.length_c   1.000
_cell.angle_alpha   90.00
_cell.angle_beta   90.00
_cell.angle_gamma   90.00
#
_symmetry.space_group_name_H-M   'P 1'
#
loop_
_entity.id
_entity.type
_entity.pdbx_description
1 polymer ?
#
loop_
_entity_poly.entity_id
_entity_poly.type
_entity_poly.pdbx_seq_one_letter_code
_entity_poly.pdbx_strand_id
1 'polypeptide(L)'
;MLKNIAIVATSFHEKSMKLMVDDAKKTALEENLHVTAEVWVPGCYEVPLALKRLFISKSIDGAVILGIIEKGETKHGLIMGQVVHDAIVRLELETGKPVGLGILGPEILLKQVPSRAKLYAKKSVLALKAMLTI
;
A
#
# COMPACT_ATOMS: atom_id res chain seq x y z
N MET A 1 0.92 22.68 4.60
CA MET A 1 -0.09 22.08 5.50
C MET A 1 0.26 20.61 5.67
N LEU A 2 0.18 20.07 6.89
CA LEU A 2 0.45 18.65 7.14
C LEU A 2 -0.58 17.80 6.39
N LYS A 3 -0.13 16.82 5.60
CA LYS A 3 -1.01 15.95 4.83
C LYS A 3 -1.37 14.71 5.64
N ASN A 4 -2.66 14.42 5.71
CA ASN A 4 -3.19 13.27 6.42
C ASN A 4 -3.27 12.09 5.45
N ILE A 5 -2.57 11.01 5.79
CA ILE A 5 -2.55 9.80 4.99
C ILE A 5 -3.11 8.62 5.77
N ALA A 6 -3.52 7.58 5.04
CA ALA A 6 -3.84 6.29 5.60
C ALA A 6 -2.79 5.24 5.19
N ILE A 7 -2.65 4.18 5.98
CA ILE A 7 -1.92 2.96 5.62
C ILE A 7 -2.92 1.81 5.54
N VAL A 8 -2.94 1.09 4.42
CA VAL A 8 -3.68 -0.16 4.26
C VAL A 8 -2.67 -1.30 4.14
N ALA A 9 -2.66 -2.20 5.11
CA ALA A 9 -1.74 -3.33 5.16
C ALA A 9 -2.50 -4.65 5.04
N THR A 10 -1.92 -5.64 4.37
CA THR A 10 -2.46 -7.00 4.35
C THR A 10 -1.98 -7.82 5.54
N SER A 11 -2.76 -8.81 5.99
CA SER A 11 -2.41 -9.67 7.12
C SER A 11 -1.59 -10.91 6.73
N PHE A 12 -1.62 -11.34 5.46
CA PHE A 12 -0.76 -12.42 4.98
C PHE A 12 0.72 -12.03 5.09
N HIS A 13 1.58 -12.99 5.45
CA HIS A 13 3.00 -12.76 5.76
C HIS A 13 3.24 -11.78 6.92
N GLU A 14 2.46 -11.92 7.99
CA GLU A 14 2.39 -11.00 9.15
C GLU A 14 3.75 -10.46 9.62
N LYS A 15 4.77 -11.31 9.77
CA LYS A 15 6.10 -10.88 10.22
C LYS A 15 6.72 -9.84 9.28
N SER A 16 6.68 -10.08 7.97
CA SER A 16 7.20 -9.14 6.96
C SER A 16 6.32 -7.90 6.88
N MET A 17 5.00 -8.06 7.02
CA MET A 17 4.06 -6.96 6.94
C MET A 17 4.18 -5.97 8.10
N LYS A 18 4.37 -6.46 9.34
CA LYS A 18 4.64 -5.58 10.50
C LYS A 18 5.89 -4.73 10.28
N LEU A 19 6.97 -5.33 9.79
CA LEU A 19 8.20 -4.59 9.45
C LEU A 19 7.94 -3.52 8.39
N MET A 20 7.17 -3.84 7.34
CA MET A 20 6.81 -2.87 6.30
C MET A 20 5.98 -1.72 6.85
N VAL A 21 5.00 -2.00 7.71
CA VAL A 21 4.14 -0.97 8.33
C VAL A 21 4.98 -0.06 9.23
N ASP A 22 5.86 -0.61 10.06
CA ASP A 22 6.72 0.17 10.95
C ASP A 22 7.67 1.08 10.15
N ASP A 23 8.30 0.55 9.09
CA ASP A 23 9.17 1.35 8.22
C ASP A 23 8.38 2.41 7.43
N ALA A 24 7.15 2.11 7.01
CA ALA A 24 6.29 3.09 6.33
C ALA A 24 5.89 4.22 7.27
N LYS A 25 5.50 3.93 8.52
CA LYS A 25 5.21 4.95 9.54
C LYS A 25 6.42 5.80 9.87
N LYS A 26 7.58 5.18 10.05
CA LYS A 26 8.85 5.90 10.28
C LYS A 26 9.15 6.85 9.11
N THR A 27 9.07 6.35 7.88
CA THR A 27 9.29 7.17 6.68
C THR A 27 8.26 8.31 6.59
N ALA A 28 6.99 8.04 6.89
CA ALA A 28 5.94 9.06 6.85
C ALA A 28 6.24 10.20 7.85
N LEU A 29 6.71 9.86 9.05
CA LEU A 29 7.13 10.84 10.04
C LEU A 29 8.32 11.67 9.54
N GLU A 30 9.34 11.03 8.96
CA GLU A 30 10.52 11.71 8.37
C GLU A 30 10.10 12.69 7.25
N GLU A 31 9.08 12.34 6.46
CA GLU A 31 8.58 13.12 5.32
C GLU A 31 7.48 14.14 5.67
N ASN A 32 7.23 14.37 6.97
CA ASN A 32 6.17 15.24 7.47
C ASN A 32 4.79 14.87 6.90
N LEU A 33 4.42 13.59 6.98
CA LEU A 33 3.09 13.06 6.68
C LEU A 33 2.46 12.53 7.98
N HIS A 34 1.17 12.81 8.16
CA HIS A 34 0.43 12.38 9.35
C HIS A 34 -0.37 11.13 9.05
N VAL A 35 0.04 10.00 9.62
CA VAL A 35 -0.71 8.74 9.51
C VAL A 35 -1.92 8.80 10.45
N THR A 36 -3.11 9.01 9.89
CA THR A 36 -4.37 9.18 10.64
C THR A 36 -5.21 7.91 10.73
N ALA A 37 -4.93 6.94 9.85
CA ALA A 37 -5.60 5.66 9.84
C ALA A 37 -4.62 4.56 9.44
N GLU A 38 -4.75 3.42 10.10
CA GLU A 38 -4.06 2.17 9.77
C GLU A 38 -5.12 1.07 9.72
N VAL A 39 -5.30 0.48 8.54
CA VAL A 39 -6.32 -0.53 8.29
C VAL A 39 -5.63 -1.81 7.86
N TRP A 40 -5.94 -2.90 8.56
CA TRP A 40 -5.49 -4.24 8.20
C TRP A 40 -6.60 -4.99 7.49
N VAL A 41 -6.28 -5.59 6.35
CA VAL A 41 -7.20 -6.43 5.55
C VAL A 41 -6.58 -7.81 5.33
N PRO A 42 -7.36 -8.87 5.05
CA PRO A 42 -6.82 -10.21 4.88
C PRO A 42 -5.71 -10.30 3.81
N GLY A 43 -6.00 -9.90 2.56
CA GLY A 43 -5.05 -9.94 1.45
C GLY A 43 -5.15 -8.74 0.51
N CYS A 44 -4.36 -8.77 -0.58
CA CYS A 44 -4.32 -7.67 -1.55
C CYS A 44 -5.66 -7.47 -2.26
N TYR A 45 -6.49 -8.51 -2.34
CA TYR A 45 -7.79 -8.45 -3.00
C TYR A 45 -8.78 -7.51 -2.29
N GLU A 46 -8.70 -7.38 -0.97
CA GLU A 46 -9.57 -6.49 -0.20
C GLU A 46 -9.11 -5.02 -0.19
N VAL A 47 -7.86 -4.75 -0.60
CA VAL A 47 -7.25 -3.41 -0.57
C VAL A 47 -8.07 -2.36 -1.35
N PRO A 48 -8.56 -2.61 -2.58
CA PRO A 48 -9.32 -1.61 -3.32
C PRO A 48 -10.59 -1.14 -2.59
N LEU A 49 -11.33 -2.06 -1.95
CA LEU A 49 -12.54 -1.71 -1.21
C LEU A 49 -12.21 -0.92 0.07
N ALA A 50 -11.16 -1.31 0.79
CA ALA A 50 -10.68 -0.58 1.96
C ALA A 50 -10.24 0.85 1.60
N LEU A 51 -9.47 1.01 0.52
CA LEU A 51 -9.09 2.31 -0.01
C LEU A 51 -10.30 3.16 -0.38
N LYS A 52 -11.27 2.60 -1.11
CA LYS A 52 -12.48 3.32 -1.50
C LYS A 52 -13.23 3.86 -0.28
N ARG A 53 -13.37 3.05 0.78
CA ARG A 53 -14.02 3.47 2.04
C ARG A 53 -13.25 4.59 2.74
N LEU A 54 -11.91 4.53 2.76
CA LEU A 54 -11.07 5.58 3.33
C LEU A 54 -11.17 6.88 2.54
N PHE A 55 -11.19 6.79 1.20
CA PHE A 55 -11.20 7.96 0.33
C PHE A 55 -12.54 8.71 0.30
N ILE A 56 -13.63 8.13 0.80
CA ILE A 56 -14.88 8.85 1.08
C ILE A 56 -14.64 9.98 2.11
N SER A 57 -13.74 9.77 3.08
CA SER A 57 -13.42 10.81 4.05
C SER A 57 -12.65 11.96 3.40
N LYS A 58 -13.13 13.19 3.57
CA LYS A 58 -12.41 14.40 3.15
C LYS A 58 -11.13 14.64 3.96
N SER A 59 -10.96 13.97 5.11
CA SER A 59 -9.79 14.15 5.98
C SER A 59 -8.55 13.38 5.53
N ILE A 60 -8.66 12.48 4.56
CA ILE A 60 -7.55 11.67 4.03
C ILE A 60 -7.16 12.21 2.67
N ASP A 61 -5.93 12.71 2.55
CA ASP A 61 -5.35 13.27 1.33
C ASP A 61 -4.81 12.19 0.39
N GLY A 62 -4.41 11.03 0.91
CA GLY A 62 -3.89 9.90 0.12
C GLY A 62 -3.60 8.68 1.00
N ALA A 63 -3.11 7.60 0.41
CA ALA A 63 -2.86 6.35 1.15
C ALA A 63 -1.60 5.62 0.71
N VAL A 64 -0.99 4.87 1.63
CA VAL A 64 0.04 3.88 1.32
C VAL A 64 -0.59 2.50 1.42
N ILE A 65 -0.34 1.65 0.43
CA ILE A 65 -0.78 0.25 0.48
C ILE A 65 0.42 -0.67 0.58
N LEU A 66 0.36 -1.64 1.47
CA LEU A 66 1.43 -2.59 1.73
C LEU A 66 0.86 -4.00 1.62
N GLY A 67 1.53 -4.86 0.88
CA GLY A 67 1.12 -6.25 0.75
C GLY A 67 2.16 -7.10 0.05
N ILE A 68 1.90 -8.40 0.01
CA ILE A 68 2.77 -9.38 -0.66
C ILE A 68 1.87 -10.31 -1.47
N ILE A 69 2.19 -10.49 -2.75
CA ILE A 69 1.56 -11.44 -3.66
C ILE A 69 2.62 -12.45 -4.06
N GLU A 70 2.71 -13.53 -3.27
CA GLU A 70 3.66 -14.63 -3.49
C GLU A 70 3.36 -15.41 -4.78
N LYS A 71 4.42 -15.93 -5.41
CA LYS A 71 4.29 -16.92 -6.48
C LYS A 71 3.81 -18.27 -5.94
N GLY A 72 2.60 -18.68 -6.35
CA GLY A 72 2.08 -20.04 -6.13
C GLY A 72 2.31 -20.98 -7.32
N GLU A 73 1.57 -22.09 -7.33
CA GLU A 73 1.62 -23.11 -8.38
C GLU A 73 0.69 -22.82 -9.57
N THR A 74 -0.22 -21.85 -9.42
CA THR A 74 -1.20 -21.46 -10.44
C THR A 74 -1.10 -19.98 -10.78
N LYS A 75 -1.80 -19.55 -11.83
CA LYS A 75 -1.88 -18.13 -12.24
C LYS A 75 -2.71 -17.26 -11.29
N HIS A 76 -3.18 -17.77 -10.16
CA HIS A 76 -4.07 -17.06 -9.24
C HIS A 76 -3.48 -15.72 -8.79
N GLY A 77 -2.23 -15.71 -8.31
CA GLY A 77 -1.56 -14.49 -7.84
C GLY A 77 -1.37 -13.44 -8.95
N LEU A 78 -1.04 -13.88 -10.17
CA LEU A 78 -0.86 -13.01 -11.32
C LEU A 78 -2.18 -12.33 -11.74
N ILE A 79 -3.24 -13.12 -11.93
CA ILE A 79 -4.55 -12.62 -12.35
C ILE A 79 -5.14 -11.71 -11.27
N MET A 80 -5.09 -12.13 -10.01
CA MET A 80 -5.59 -11.34 -8.88
C MET A 80 -4.82 -10.02 -8.73
N GLY A 81 -3.49 -10.06 -8.84
CA GLY A 81 -2.64 -8.86 -8.77
C GLY A 81 -2.98 -7.85 -9.85
N GLN A 82 -3.17 -8.29 -11.10
CA GLN A 82 -3.58 -7.41 -12.21
C GLN A 82 -4.91 -6.70 -11.92
N VAL A 83 -5.93 -7.45 -11.48
CA VAL A 83 -7.24 -6.89 -11.13
C VAL A 83 -7.14 -5.88 -9.98
N VAL A 84 -6.33 -6.17 -8.97
CA VAL A 84 -6.12 -5.28 -7.82
C VAL A 84 -5.43 -3.98 -8.25
N HIS A 85 -4.34 -4.06 -9.03
CA HIS A 85 -3.62 -2.88 -9.50
C HIS A 85 -4.51 -2.01 -10.40
N ASP A 86 -5.25 -2.61 -11.33
CA ASP A 86 -6.19 -1.89 -12.18
C ASP A 86 -7.27 -1.16 -11.38
N ALA A 87 -7.81 -1.80 -10.34
CA ALA A 87 -8.81 -1.20 -9.47
C ALA A 87 -8.24 -0.02 -8.66
N ILE A 88 -7.00 -0.11 -8.19
CA ILE A 88 -6.33 0.98 -7.47
C ILE A 88 -6.11 2.18 -8.39
N VAL A 89 -5.57 1.96 -9.60
CA VAL A 89 -5.34 3.04 -10.57
C VAL A 89 -6.65 3.75 -10.92
N ARG A 90 -7.72 2.99 -11.18
CA ARG A 90 -9.05 3.58 -11.43
C ARG A 90 -9.54 4.40 -10.24
N LEU A 91 -9.36 3.91 -9.02
CA LEU A 91 -9.76 4.63 -7.82
C LEU A 91 -8.97 5.95 -7.64
N GLU A 92 -7.66 5.95 -7.91
CA GLU A 92 -6.84 7.18 -7.90
C GLU A 92 -7.38 8.20 -8.92
N LEU A 93 -7.68 7.77 -10.14
CA LEU A 93 -8.21 8.63 -11.19
C LEU A 93 -9.63 9.15 -10.88
N GLU A 94 -10.48 8.32 -10.28
CA GLU A 94 -11.84 8.70 -9.89
C GLU A 94 -11.87 9.68 -8.71
N THR A 95 -10.98 9.49 -7.74
CA THR A 95 -11.01 10.25 -6.47
C THR A 95 -10.05 11.44 -6.46
N GLY A 96 -9.07 11.46 -7.36
CA GLY A 96 -7.97 12.44 -7.36
C GLY A 96 -7.02 12.29 -6.16
N LYS A 97 -7.10 11.19 -5.41
CA LYS A 97 -6.27 10.95 -4.22
C LYS A 97 -5.18 9.93 -4.55
N PRO A 98 -3.89 10.28 -4.39
CA PRO A 98 -2.80 9.39 -4.76
C PRO A 98 -2.64 8.21 -3.79
N VAL A 99 -2.11 7.12 -4.32
CA VAL A 99 -1.78 5.88 -3.60
C VAL A 99 -0.31 5.52 -3.79
N GLY A 100 0.43 5.42 -2.68
CA GLY A 100 1.76 4.84 -2.64
C GLY A 100 1.71 3.31 -2.70
N LEU A 101 2.16 2.73 -3.82
CA LEU A 101 2.13 1.28 -4.04
C LEU A 101 3.34 0.57 -3.41
N GLY A 102 3.11 -0.14 -2.31
CA GLY A 102 4.09 -1.00 -1.62
C GLY A 102 3.70 -2.48 -1.61
N ILE A 103 2.97 -2.95 -2.63
CA ILE A 103 2.71 -4.38 -2.83
C ILE A 103 3.93 -5.03 -3.48
N LEU A 104 4.49 -6.05 -2.85
CA LEU A 104 5.54 -6.89 -3.42
C LEU A 104 4.93 -8.01 -4.28
N GLY A 105 5.04 -7.88 -5.60
CA GLY A 105 4.50 -8.84 -6.56
C GLY A 105 3.82 -8.14 -7.74
N PRO A 106 2.99 -8.85 -8.53
CA PRO A 106 2.63 -10.26 -8.35
C PRO A 106 3.80 -11.23 -8.54
N GLU A 107 3.64 -12.43 -7.98
CA GLU A 107 4.57 -13.57 -8.14
C GLU A 107 5.99 -13.34 -7.58
N ILE A 108 6.12 -12.62 -6.46
CA ILE A 108 7.41 -12.54 -5.76
C ILE A 108 7.78 -13.91 -5.18
N LEU A 109 9.05 -14.29 -5.25
CA LEU A 109 9.55 -15.47 -4.53
C LEU A 109 9.78 -15.08 -3.06
N LEU A 110 9.35 -15.91 -2.09
CA LEU A 110 9.52 -15.60 -0.66
C LEU A 110 10.96 -15.24 -0.26
N LYS A 111 11.96 -15.89 -0.87
CA LYS A 111 13.38 -15.59 -0.63
C LYS A 111 13.79 -14.16 -0.97
N GLN A 112 12.99 -13.45 -1.78
CA GLN A 112 13.22 -12.05 -2.17
C GLN A 112 12.55 -11.04 -1.23
N VAL A 113 11.62 -11.47 -0.38
CA VAL A 113 10.88 -10.57 0.52
C VAL A 113 11.79 -9.86 1.52
N PRO A 114 12.73 -10.53 2.22
CA PRO A 114 13.53 -9.87 3.26
C PRO A 114 14.36 -8.68 2.76
N SER A 115 14.92 -8.76 1.54
CA SER A 115 15.72 -7.67 0.97
C SER A 115 14.88 -6.54 0.35
N ARG A 116 13.58 -6.75 0.16
CA ARG A 116 12.68 -5.80 -0.53
C ARG A 116 11.69 -5.13 0.41
N ALA A 117 11.21 -5.81 1.46
CA ALA A 117 10.15 -5.33 2.35
C ALA A 117 10.36 -3.87 2.82
N LYS A 118 11.46 -3.62 3.53
CA LYS A 118 11.82 -2.28 4.03
C LYS A 118 11.96 -1.24 2.92
N LEU A 119 12.66 -1.62 1.84
CA LEU A 119 12.94 -0.71 0.73
C LEU A 119 11.65 -0.24 0.04
N TYR A 120 10.72 -1.16 -0.24
CA TYR A 120 9.49 -0.84 -0.94
C TYR A 120 8.45 -0.19 -0.03
N ALA A 121 8.44 -0.49 1.28
CA ALA A 121 7.69 0.29 2.26
C ALA A 121 8.13 1.77 2.22
N LYS A 122 9.43 2.04 2.32
CA LYS A 122 9.97 3.40 2.21
C LYS A 122 9.62 4.07 0.87
N LYS A 123 9.87 3.39 -0.25
CA LYS A 123 9.60 3.93 -1.60
C LYS A 123 8.12 4.27 -1.82
N SER A 124 7.21 3.47 -1.27
CA SER A 124 5.77 3.72 -1.41
C SER A 124 5.34 5.04 -0.73
N VAL A 125 5.89 5.34 0.44
CA VAL A 125 5.66 6.61 1.15
C VAL A 125 6.24 7.80 0.36
N LEU A 126 7.47 7.66 -0.15
CA LEU A 126 8.12 8.71 -0.95
C LEU A 126 7.36 9.01 -2.25
N ALA A 127 6.85 7.97 -2.91
CA ALA A 127 6.03 8.14 -4.10
C ALA A 127 4.72 8.88 -3.78
N LEU A 128 4.04 8.48 -2.69
CA LEU A 128 2.84 9.18 -2.21
C LEU A 128 3.15 10.65 -1.90
N LYS A 129 4.25 10.93 -1.20
CA LYS A 129 4.68 12.29 -0.85
C LYS A 129 4.83 13.16 -2.09
N ALA A 130 5.51 12.66 -3.11
CA ALA A 130 5.72 13.40 -4.35
C ALA A 130 4.38 13.75 -5.03
N MET A 131 3.45 12.80 -5.09
CA MET A 131 2.13 13.04 -5.69
C MET A 131 1.27 14.02 -4.90
N LEU A 132 1.39 14.05 -3.57
CA LEU A 132 0.68 15.00 -2.71
C LEU A 132 1.18 16.44 -2.83
N THR A 133 2.29 16.67 -3.55
CA THR A 133 2.91 17.99 -3.76
C THR A 133 2.71 18.58 -5.15
N ILE A 134 2.09 17.82 -6.08
CA ILE A 134 1.68 18.28 -7.41
C ILE A 134 0.32 18.94 -7.29
#